data_AF-A0A955JKL0-F1
#
_entry.id   AF-A0A955JKL0-F1
#
_cell.length_a   1.000
_cell.length_b   1.000
_cell.length_c   1.000
_cell.angle_alpha   90.00
_cell.angle_beta   90.00
_cell.angle_gamma   90.00
#
_symmetry.space_group_name_H-M   'P 1'
#
loop_
_entity.id
_entity.type
_entity.pdbx_description
1 polymer ?
#
loop_
_entity_poly.entity_id
_entity_poly.type
_entity_poly.pdbx_seq_one_letter_code
_entity_poly.pdbx_strand_id
1 'polypeptide(L)'
;MTQAIDYLQPYNIQHSYALSSAAKSILPNPSPTRAGSLKYDSSSQTYQYNQGYRPSTDVAGTAPGPKFSASIPADLSGKGMEVTDAVNNVSITLTPKFATRVAQQEQNQLVYPLVGRDAQKVYTFGGNAIKEDIVLNHAPGDTIEFTYSLNLSSGTEARLEKNGDLAIYGVNPTLLGNVTTSTEKDAELLEKARTSGQKNTLLFTLPAPLVLEYGKSV
;
A
#
# COMPACT_ATOMS: atom_id res chain seq x y z
N MET A 1 18.90 -27.29 -33.59
CA MET A 1 17.42 -27.26 -33.54
C MET A 1 17.03 -26.92 -32.12
N THR A 2 16.68 -25.66 -31.88
CA THR A 2 16.31 -25.14 -30.56
C THR A 2 14.79 -25.15 -30.48
N GLN A 3 14.23 -25.97 -29.59
CA GLN A 3 12.79 -25.97 -29.31
C GLN A 3 12.43 -24.72 -28.50
N ALA A 4 11.53 -23.91 -29.04
CA ALA A 4 10.84 -22.87 -28.30
C ALA A 4 9.77 -23.55 -27.43
N ILE A 5 9.88 -23.38 -26.11
CA ILE A 5 8.80 -23.70 -25.18
C ILE A 5 7.86 -22.49 -25.18
N ASP A 6 6.78 -22.57 -25.96
CA ASP A 6 5.66 -21.65 -25.83
C ASP A 6 4.96 -21.91 -24.50
N TYR A 7 5.05 -20.93 -23.59
CA TYR A 7 4.27 -20.92 -22.36
C TYR A 7 2.80 -20.63 -22.71
N LEU A 8 2.00 -21.67 -22.90
CA LEU A 8 0.53 -21.55 -22.89
C LEU A 8 0.07 -21.22 -21.46
N GLN A 9 0.05 -19.93 -21.12
CA GLN A 9 -0.72 -19.44 -19.99
C GLN A 9 -2.21 -19.65 -20.33
N PRO A 10 -3.00 -20.39 -19.54
CA PRO A 10 -4.39 -20.64 -19.87
C PRO A 10 -5.16 -19.32 -20.00
N TYR A 11 -5.96 -19.19 -21.07
CA TYR A 11 -6.74 -18.00 -21.47
C TYR A 11 -7.50 -17.33 -20.30
N ASN A 12 -7.99 -18.10 -19.33
CA ASN A 12 -8.68 -17.60 -18.14
C ASN A 12 -7.79 -16.81 -17.16
N ILE A 13 -6.47 -17.03 -17.18
CA ILE A 13 -5.53 -16.27 -16.33
C ILE A 13 -5.38 -14.87 -16.87
N GLN A 14 -5.20 -14.68 -18.18
CA GLN A 14 -5.00 -13.36 -18.76
C GLN A 14 -6.23 -12.45 -18.60
N HIS A 15 -7.44 -13.01 -18.71
CA HIS A 15 -8.68 -12.27 -18.43
C HIS A 15 -8.82 -11.84 -16.98
N SER A 16 -8.31 -12.64 -16.02
CA SER A 16 -8.46 -12.30 -14.60
C SER A 16 -7.72 -11.01 -14.19
N TYR A 17 -6.68 -10.63 -14.94
CA TYR A 17 -5.93 -9.38 -14.73
C TYR A 17 -6.49 -8.21 -15.55
N ALA A 18 -7.30 -8.47 -16.57
CA ALA A 18 -7.80 -7.43 -17.46
C ALA A 18 -8.83 -6.56 -16.73
N LEU A 19 -8.51 -5.27 -16.54
CA LEU A 19 -9.46 -4.29 -16.04
C LEU A 19 -10.46 -3.93 -17.14
N SER A 20 -11.76 -4.06 -16.85
CA SER A 20 -12.84 -3.69 -17.77
C SER A 20 -12.80 -2.19 -18.11
N SER A 21 -13.38 -1.79 -19.24
CA SER A 21 -13.49 -0.36 -19.60
C SER A 21 -14.22 0.46 -18.54
N ALA A 22 -15.23 -0.15 -17.89
CA ALA A 22 -15.94 0.45 -16.76
C ALA A 22 -15.00 0.69 -15.57
N ALA A 23 -14.21 -0.32 -15.17
CA ALA A 23 -13.23 -0.18 -14.10
C ALA A 23 -12.18 0.90 -14.43
N LYS A 24 -11.64 0.90 -15.65
CA LYS A 24 -10.66 1.91 -16.10
C LYS A 24 -11.19 3.34 -16.07
N SER A 25 -12.50 3.54 -16.21
CA SER A 25 -13.11 4.88 -16.18
C SER A 25 -13.24 5.48 -14.77
N ILE A 26 -13.20 4.65 -13.73
CA ILE A 26 -13.34 5.06 -12.32
C ILE A 26 -12.04 4.95 -11.53
N LEU A 27 -11.10 4.13 -12.00
CA LEU A 27 -9.75 4.04 -11.44
C LEU A 27 -8.92 5.27 -11.86
N PRO A 28 -7.94 5.69 -11.03
CA PRO A 28 -6.99 6.69 -11.48
C PRO A 28 -6.22 6.19 -12.70
N ASN A 29 -5.98 7.10 -13.65
CA ASN A 29 -5.21 6.76 -14.84
C ASN A 29 -3.78 6.34 -14.47
N PRO A 30 -3.26 5.25 -15.07
CA PRO A 30 -1.85 4.92 -15.00
C PRO A 30 -0.96 6.08 -15.46
N SER A 31 0.18 6.24 -14.80
CA SER A 31 1.11 7.35 -15.00
C SER A 31 2.49 6.81 -15.38
N PRO A 32 2.92 6.95 -16.64
CA PRO A 32 4.24 6.51 -17.10
C PRO A 32 5.38 7.15 -16.30
N THR A 33 5.21 8.42 -15.91
CA THR A 33 6.18 9.16 -15.09
C THR A 33 6.35 8.58 -13.68
N ARG A 34 5.33 7.90 -13.14
CA ARG A 34 5.37 7.24 -11.83
C ARG A 34 5.83 5.80 -11.93
N ALA A 35 5.66 5.16 -13.09
CA ALA A 35 6.05 3.78 -13.34
C ALA A 35 7.55 3.55 -13.06
N GLY A 36 8.41 4.51 -13.41
CA GLY A 36 9.86 4.41 -13.16
C GLY A 36 10.25 4.31 -11.67
N SER A 37 9.34 4.68 -10.76
CA SER A 37 9.54 4.55 -9.31
C SER A 37 9.09 3.21 -8.74
N LEU A 38 8.37 2.37 -9.50
CA LEU A 38 7.87 1.06 -9.07
C LEU A 38 8.68 -0.05 -9.74
N LYS A 39 9.51 -0.76 -8.96
CA LYS A 39 10.43 -1.77 -9.49
C LYS A 39 10.24 -3.11 -8.80
N TYR A 40 10.21 -4.19 -9.57
CA TYR A 40 10.22 -5.53 -9.02
C TYR A 40 11.64 -5.94 -8.58
N ASP A 41 11.76 -6.42 -7.35
CA ASP A 41 12.93 -7.07 -6.80
C ASP A 41 12.68 -8.58 -6.71
N SER A 42 13.37 -9.33 -7.55
CA SER A 42 13.25 -10.79 -7.62
C SER A 42 13.83 -11.52 -6.40
N SER A 43 14.74 -10.90 -5.66
CA SER A 43 15.37 -11.52 -4.49
C SER A 43 14.43 -11.59 -3.29
N SER A 44 13.67 -10.51 -3.07
CA SER A 44 12.67 -10.41 -2.03
C SER A 44 11.25 -10.76 -2.51
N GLN A 45 11.06 -10.92 -3.83
CA GLN A 45 9.76 -11.11 -4.47
C GLN A 45 8.76 -9.99 -4.14
N THR A 46 9.25 -8.75 -4.16
CA THR A 46 8.46 -7.56 -3.83
C THR A 46 8.55 -6.51 -4.93
N TYR A 47 7.51 -5.70 -5.04
CA TYR A 47 7.55 -4.44 -5.77
C TYR A 47 7.95 -3.33 -4.80
N GLN A 48 9.03 -2.65 -5.11
CA GLN A 48 9.60 -1.55 -4.35
C GLN A 48 9.21 -0.23 -5.00
N TYR A 49 8.50 0.61 -4.26
CA TYR A 49 8.12 1.95 -4.69
C TYR A 49 9.04 2.99 -4.06
N ASN A 50 9.74 3.75 -4.90
CA ASN A 50 10.58 4.88 -4.51
C ASN A 50 11.52 4.54 -3.33
N GLN A 51 12.15 3.37 -3.42
CA GLN A 51 12.97 2.79 -2.35
C GLN A 51 14.11 3.73 -1.97
N GLY A 52 14.35 3.89 -0.66
CA GLY A 52 15.44 4.72 -0.15
C GLY A 52 15.18 6.22 -0.27
N TYR A 53 13.92 6.62 -0.46
CA TYR A 53 13.55 8.04 -0.41
C TYR A 53 14.03 8.68 0.89
N ARG A 54 14.65 9.85 0.75
CA ARG A 54 15.04 10.69 1.87
C ARG A 54 14.38 12.06 1.69
N PRO A 55 13.74 12.60 2.74
CA PRO A 55 13.25 13.97 2.71
C PRO A 55 14.40 14.93 2.37
N SER A 56 14.24 15.72 1.31
CA SER A 56 15.15 16.83 0.97
C SER A 56 14.75 18.07 1.78
N THR A 57 15.69 18.99 2.00
CA THR A 57 15.39 20.35 2.51
C THR A 57 14.67 21.22 1.48
N ASP A 58 14.37 20.69 0.30
CA ASP A 58 13.58 21.37 -0.72
C ASP A 58 12.25 21.84 -0.15
N VAL A 59 12.04 23.15 -0.25
CA VAL A 59 10.79 23.83 0.05
C VAL A 59 9.68 23.18 -0.80
N ALA A 60 8.54 22.90 -0.17
CA ALA A 60 7.42 22.17 -0.74
C ALA A 60 7.12 22.53 -2.22
N GLY A 61 7.13 21.52 -3.10
CA GLY A 61 6.49 21.59 -4.42
C GLY A 61 7.38 21.55 -5.67
N THR A 62 8.72 21.60 -5.57
CA THR A 62 9.60 21.67 -6.74
C THR A 62 10.11 20.32 -7.24
N ALA A 63 10.32 19.34 -6.36
CA ALA A 63 10.84 18.02 -6.76
C ALA A 63 9.70 17.09 -7.23
N PRO A 64 9.65 16.70 -8.52
CA PRO A 64 8.50 16.05 -9.16
C PRO A 64 8.28 14.57 -8.81
N GLY A 65 9.12 13.99 -7.94
CA GLY A 65 9.10 12.57 -7.56
C GLY A 65 8.20 12.24 -6.36
N PRO A 66 7.94 10.94 -6.12
CA PRO A 66 7.17 10.50 -4.95
C PRO A 66 7.87 10.83 -3.63
N LYS A 67 7.09 10.96 -2.55
CA LYS A 67 7.54 11.48 -1.24
C LYS A 67 7.51 10.45 -0.10
N PHE A 68 7.37 9.19 -0.45
CA PHE A 68 7.33 8.07 0.49
C PHE A 68 7.98 6.85 -0.16
N SER A 69 8.28 5.83 0.64
CA SER A 69 8.67 4.50 0.14
C SER A 69 7.61 3.49 0.49
N ALA A 70 7.46 2.45 -0.34
CA ALA A 70 6.58 1.33 -0.03
C ALA A 70 7.14 0.02 -0.57
N SER A 71 6.80 -1.08 0.10
CA SER A 71 7.18 -2.45 -0.27
C SER A 71 5.93 -3.30 -0.35
N ILE A 72 5.71 -3.94 -1.50
CA ILE A 72 4.48 -4.66 -1.80
C ILE A 72 4.83 -6.06 -2.25
N PRO A 73 4.43 -7.10 -1.51
CA PRO A 73 4.63 -8.48 -1.93
C PRO A 73 4.00 -8.74 -3.30
N ALA A 74 4.72 -9.45 -4.17
CA ALA A 74 4.12 -9.93 -5.41
C ALA A 74 2.97 -10.91 -5.12
N ASP A 75 3.03 -11.64 -4.01
CA ASP A 75 1.94 -12.46 -3.47
C ASP A 75 1.54 -11.96 -2.08
N LEU A 76 0.27 -11.55 -1.94
CA LEU A 76 -0.29 -11.01 -0.69
C LEU A 76 -0.73 -12.10 0.29
N SER A 77 -0.55 -13.38 -0.01
CA SER A 77 -0.94 -14.51 0.84
C SER A 77 -0.26 -14.44 2.22
N GLY A 78 -0.97 -13.85 3.19
CA GLY A 78 -0.46 -13.63 4.56
C GLY A 78 0.57 -12.50 4.68
N LYS A 79 0.85 -11.76 3.60
CA LYS A 79 1.80 -10.64 3.56
C LYS A 79 1.07 -9.34 3.24
N GLY A 80 1.58 -8.22 3.75
CA GLY A 80 0.93 -6.92 3.58
C GLY A 80 1.77 -5.94 2.79
N MET A 81 1.10 -4.89 2.30
CA MET A 81 1.77 -3.70 1.80
C MET A 81 2.35 -2.94 3.00
N GLU A 82 3.63 -2.63 2.94
CA GLU A 82 4.31 -1.75 3.88
C GLU A 82 4.47 -0.36 3.26
N VAL A 83 4.12 0.67 4.01
CA VAL A 83 4.37 2.08 3.65
C VAL A 83 5.22 2.70 4.73
N THR A 84 6.33 3.32 4.33
CA THR A 84 7.29 3.95 5.23
C THR A 84 7.23 5.47 5.09
N ASP A 85 7.01 6.12 6.22
CA ASP A 85 7.29 7.54 6.37
C ASP A 85 8.79 7.72 6.64
N ALA A 86 9.50 8.24 5.65
CA ALA A 86 10.94 8.45 5.73
C ALA A 86 11.35 9.61 6.65
N VAL A 87 10.42 10.51 7.03
CA VAL A 87 10.70 11.60 7.98
C VAL A 87 10.83 11.06 9.39
N ASN A 88 9.85 10.26 9.82
CA ASN A 88 9.81 9.70 11.16
C ASN A 88 10.42 8.29 11.25
N ASN A 89 10.78 7.70 10.11
CA ASN A 89 11.27 6.32 9.96
C ASN A 89 10.31 5.32 10.63
N VAL A 90 9.02 5.49 10.34
CA VAL A 90 7.94 4.65 10.84
C VAL A 90 7.28 3.97 9.66
N SER A 91 6.91 2.70 9.84
CA SER A 91 6.13 1.96 8.87
C SER A 91 4.76 1.56 9.42
N ILE A 92 3.79 1.45 8.51
CA ILE A 92 2.56 0.69 8.72
C ILE A 92 2.52 -0.47 7.73
N THR A 93 1.93 -1.59 8.12
CA THR A 93 1.70 -2.73 7.23
C THR A 93 0.23 -3.11 7.22
N LEU A 94 -0.36 -3.14 6.03
CA LEU A 94 -1.74 -3.56 5.82
C LEU A 94 -1.78 -4.92 5.12
N THR A 95 -2.18 -5.95 5.85
CA THR A 95 -2.22 -7.34 5.35
C THR A 95 -3.67 -7.76 5.07
N PRO A 96 -4.06 -8.00 3.81
CA PRO A 96 -5.39 -8.50 3.49
C PRO A 96 -5.59 -9.91 4.06
N LYS A 97 -6.83 -10.20 4.48
CA LYS A 97 -7.27 -11.53 4.96
C LYS A 97 -8.04 -12.32 3.91
N PHE A 98 -7.92 -11.94 2.65
CA PHE A 98 -8.48 -12.63 1.51
C PHE A 98 -7.37 -13.03 0.53
N ALA A 99 -7.61 -14.10 -0.21
CA ALA A 99 -6.62 -14.66 -1.12
C ALA A 99 -6.60 -13.91 -2.46
N THR A 100 -5.40 -13.71 -3.00
CA THR A 100 -5.17 -13.14 -4.33
C THR A 100 -4.25 -14.03 -5.14
N ARG A 101 -4.23 -13.84 -6.46
CA ARG A 101 -3.12 -14.31 -7.30
C ARG A 101 -1.92 -13.37 -7.16
N VAL A 102 -0.80 -13.76 -7.76
CA VAL A 102 0.41 -12.92 -7.85
C VAL A 102 0.10 -11.66 -8.67
N ALA A 103 0.68 -10.53 -8.30
CA ALA A 103 0.46 -9.27 -9.00
C ALA A 103 0.99 -9.27 -10.43
N GLN A 104 0.27 -8.60 -11.32
CA GLN A 104 0.81 -8.08 -12.57
C GLN A 104 0.98 -6.56 -12.49
N GLN A 105 2.14 -6.07 -12.92
CA GLN A 105 2.43 -4.64 -12.98
C GLN A 105 1.95 -4.06 -14.31
N GLU A 106 1.16 -3.00 -14.24
CA GLU A 106 0.80 -2.14 -15.37
C GLU A 106 1.22 -0.71 -15.04
N GLN A 107 2.37 -0.27 -15.55
CA GLN A 107 2.98 1.03 -15.20
C GLN A 107 3.18 1.20 -13.68
N ASN A 108 2.50 2.18 -13.08
CA ASN A 108 2.45 2.46 -11.64
C ASN A 108 1.23 1.82 -10.97
N GLN A 109 0.70 0.72 -11.53
CA GLN A 109 -0.35 -0.08 -10.93
C GLN A 109 0.11 -1.51 -10.70
N LEU A 110 -0.42 -2.13 -9.65
CA LEU A 110 -0.33 -3.56 -9.41
C LEU A 110 -1.75 -4.13 -9.34
N VAL A 111 -2.03 -5.12 -10.19
CA VAL A 111 -3.33 -5.78 -10.28
C VAL A 111 -3.23 -7.19 -9.70
N TYR A 112 -4.08 -7.47 -8.71
CA TYR A 112 -4.20 -8.73 -8.00
C TYR A 112 -5.61 -9.30 -8.19
N PRO A 113 -5.80 -10.30 -9.06
CA PRO A 113 -7.06 -11.02 -9.14
C PRO A 113 -7.38 -11.70 -7.80
N LEU A 114 -8.60 -11.53 -7.30
CA LEU A 114 -9.06 -12.22 -6.10
C LEU A 114 -9.32 -13.70 -6.42
N VAL A 115 -9.01 -14.58 -5.47
CA VAL A 115 -9.31 -16.00 -5.60
C VAL A 115 -10.76 -16.25 -5.18
N GLY A 116 -11.51 -16.99 -6.00
CA GLY A 116 -12.90 -17.36 -5.71
C GLY A 116 -13.92 -16.24 -5.93
N ARG A 117 -13.53 -15.12 -6.54
CA ARG A 117 -14.42 -14.00 -6.86
C ARG A 117 -14.00 -13.34 -8.17
N ASP A 118 -14.97 -12.90 -8.97
CA ASP A 118 -14.71 -12.07 -10.14
C ASP A 118 -14.48 -10.60 -9.72
N ALA A 119 -13.27 -10.37 -9.20
CA ALA A 119 -12.85 -9.10 -8.65
C ALA A 119 -11.32 -8.97 -8.72
N GLN A 120 -10.85 -7.73 -8.68
CA GLN A 120 -9.44 -7.40 -8.65
C GLN A 120 -9.16 -6.41 -7.51
N LYS A 121 -8.06 -6.62 -6.80
CA LYS A 121 -7.47 -5.59 -5.96
C LYS A 121 -6.42 -4.85 -6.79
N VAL A 122 -6.48 -3.53 -6.80
CA VAL A 122 -5.59 -2.67 -7.57
C VAL A 122 -4.92 -1.68 -6.64
N TYR A 123 -3.59 -1.65 -6.65
CA TYR A 123 -2.83 -0.54 -6.08
C TYR A 123 -2.45 0.43 -7.17
N THR A 124 -2.71 1.72 -7.00
CA THR A 124 -2.22 2.79 -7.87
C THR A 124 -1.27 3.71 -7.11
N PHE A 125 -0.03 3.80 -7.57
CA PHE A 125 1.03 4.51 -6.86
C PHE A 125 1.13 5.97 -7.29
N GLY A 126 0.76 6.88 -6.39
CA GLY A 126 0.77 8.33 -6.59
C GLY A 126 2.01 9.02 -6.01
N GLY A 127 2.03 10.36 -6.05
CA GLY A 127 3.16 11.14 -5.51
C GLY A 127 3.25 11.15 -3.99
N ASN A 128 2.10 11.23 -3.32
CA ASN A 128 2.02 11.40 -1.86
C ASN A 128 1.20 10.29 -1.17
N ALA A 129 0.63 9.37 -1.94
CA ALA A 129 -0.21 8.29 -1.42
C ALA A 129 -0.22 7.10 -2.38
N ILE A 130 -0.59 5.94 -1.86
CA ILE A 130 -1.03 4.78 -2.65
C ILE A 130 -2.55 4.76 -2.56
N LYS A 131 -3.22 4.68 -3.70
CA LYS A 131 -4.64 4.38 -3.75
C LYS A 131 -4.81 2.86 -3.81
N GLU A 132 -5.64 2.33 -2.94
CA GLU A 132 -6.11 0.95 -3.00
C GLU A 132 -7.55 0.95 -3.50
N ASP A 133 -7.82 0.14 -4.51
CA ASP A 133 -9.17 -0.08 -5.04
C ASP A 133 -9.46 -1.59 -5.04
N ILE A 134 -10.71 -1.96 -4.76
CA ILE A 134 -11.23 -3.31 -5.02
C ILE A 134 -12.30 -3.20 -6.09
N VAL A 135 -11.96 -3.64 -7.30
CA VAL A 135 -12.84 -3.64 -8.46
C VAL A 135 -13.71 -4.88 -8.39
N LEU A 136 -15.03 -4.69 -8.37
CA LEU A 136 -16.02 -5.75 -8.49
C LEU A 136 -16.60 -5.69 -9.90
N ASN A 137 -16.47 -6.77 -10.68
CA ASN A 137 -17.00 -6.79 -12.04
C ASN A 137 -18.53 -7.03 -12.08
N HIS A 138 -19.08 -7.46 -10.95
CA HIS A 138 -20.51 -7.66 -10.74
C HIS A 138 -20.92 -7.20 -9.35
N ALA A 139 -22.19 -6.77 -9.19
CA ALA A 139 -22.74 -6.40 -7.90
C ALA A 139 -22.72 -7.62 -6.96
N PRO A 140 -22.11 -7.53 -5.76
CA PRO A 140 -21.98 -8.65 -4.84
C PRO A 140 -23.26 -8.95 -4.05
N GLY A 141 -24.37 -8.25 -4.33
CA GLY A 141 -25.54 -8.13 -3.46
C GLY A 141 -25.51 -6.81 -2.69
N ASP A 142 -26.12 -6.79 -1.51
CA ASP A 142 -26.26 -5.56 -0.70
C ASP A 142 -25.03 -5.26 0.16
N THR A 143 -24.27 -6.29 0.53
CA THR A 143 -23.12 -6.16 1.46
C THR A 143 -21.91 -6.90 0.93
N ILE A 144 -20.74 -6.27 1.09
CA ILE A 144 -19.45 -6.91 0.89
C ILE A 144 -18.50 -6.53 2.02
N GLU A 145 -17.72 -7.50 2.50
CA GLU A 145 -16.74 -7.31 3.57
C GLU A 145 -15.35 -7.69 3.09
N PHE A 146 -14.37 -6.83 3.41
CA PHE A 146 -12.96 -7.09 3.23
C PHE A 146 -12.21 -6.82 4.53
N THR A 147 -11.50 -7.82 5.02
CA THR A 147 -10.84 -7.77 6.32
C THR A 147 -9.33 -7.64 6.16
N TYR A 148 -8.72 -6.86 7.04
CA TYR A 148 -7.30 -6.58 7.06
C TYR A 148 -6.72 -6.72 8.48
N SER A 149 -5.46 -7.12 8.57
CA SER A 149 -4.65 -6.86 9.76
C SER A 149 -3.82 -5.60 9.54
N LEU A 150 -3.87 -4.70 10.51
CA LEU A 150 -3.00 -3.52 10.57
C LEU A 150 -1.89 -3.80 11.59
N ASN A 151 -0.64 -3.77 11.13
CA ASN A 151 0.53 -3.78 12.00
C ASN A 151 1.15 -2.39 12.04
N LEU A 152 1.53 -1.96 13.24
CA LEU A 152 2.03 -0.63 13.53
C LEU A 152 3.41 -0.71 14.19
N SER A 153 4.28 0.26 13.90
CA SER A 153 5.56 0.39 14.58
C SER A 153 5.38 0.80 16.03
N SER A 154 6.34 0.46 16.91
CA SER A 154 6.31 0.91 18.31
C SER A 154 6.24 2.44 18.41
N GLY A 155 5.51 2.92 19.42
CA GLY A 155 5.28 4.34 19.61
C GLY A 155 4.19 4.92 18.73
N THR A 156 3.37 4.08 18.07
CA THR A 156 2.21 4.51 17.28
C THR A 156 0.91 3.83 17.69
N GLU A 157 -0.23 4.44 17.34
CA GLU A 157 -1.56 3.87 17.53
C GLU A 157 -2.50 4.31 16.41
N ALA A 158 -3.49 3.47 16.09
CA ALA A 158 -4.56 3.81 15.14
C ALA A 158 -5.80 4.29 15.90
N ARG A 159 -6.49 5.29 15.35
CA ARG A 159 -7.76 5.81 15.85
C ARG A 159 -8.74 5.98 14.70
N LEU A 160 -9.97 5.57 14.95
CA LEU A 160 -11.09 5.90 14.06
C LEU A 160 -11.53 7.33 14.35
N GLU A 161 -11.40 8.18 13.35
CA GLU A 161 -11.82 9.58 13.41
C GLU A 161 -13.33 9.72 13.18
N LYS A 162 -13.88 10.88 13.58
CA LYS A 162 -15.33 11.13 13.47
C LYS A 162 -15.85 11.12 12.04
N ASN A 163 -14.99 11.39 11.06
CA ASN A 163 -15.32 11.37 9.63
C ASN A 163 -15.20 9.96 9.01
N GLY A 164 -14.82 8.94 9.79
CA GLY A 164 -14.64 7.57 9.33
C GLY A 164 -13.23 7.25 8.85
N ASP A 165 -12.31 8.21 8.85
CA ASP A 165 -10.92 7.95 8.53
C ASP A 165 -10.24 7.16 9.65
N LEU A 166 -9.30 6.29 9.29
CA LEU A 166 -8.39 5.68 10.24
C LEU A 166 -7.08 6.48 10.24
N ALA A 167 -6.84 7.22 11.30
CA ALA A 167 -5.62 7.99 11.50
C ALA A 167 -4.62 7.21 12.37
N ILE A 168 -3.35 7.20 11.97
CA ILE A 168 -2.26 6.63 12.75
C ILE A 168 -1.46 7.76 13.36
N TYR A 169 -1.43 7.81 14.69
CA TYR A 169 -0.68 8.79 15.46
C TYR A 169 0.55 8.19 16.11
N GLY A 170 1.63 8.96 16.18
CA GLY A 170 2.86 8.62 16.88
C GLY A 170 3.12 9.49 18.11
N VAL A 171 4.07 9.04 18.94
CA VAL A 171 4.71 9.87 19.96
C VAL A 171 5.48 11.04 19.35
N ASN A 172 6.22 11.79 20.17
CA ASN A 172 7.14 12.81 19.69
C ASN A 172 8.10 12.19 18.63
N PRO A 173 8.25 12.81 17.44
CA PRO A 173 9.17 12.37 16.39
C PRO A 173 10.59 12.03 16.85
N THR A 174 11.11 12.71 17.88
CA THR A 174 12.46 12.44 18.41
C THR A 174 12.60 11.05 19.05
N LEU A 175 11.49 10.40 19.37
CA LEU A 175 11.44 9.06 19.94
C LEU A 175 11.11 8.00 18.88
N LEU A 176 10.75 8.40 17.66
CA LEU A 176 10.36 7.48 16.59
C LEU A 176 11.57 7.05 15.74
N GLY A 177 11.40 5.96 14.99
CA GLY A 177 12.42 5.50 14.07
C GLY A 177 13.64 4.85 14.70
N ASN A 178 14.76 4.91 13.98
CA ASN A 178 16.02 4.30 14.38
C ASN A 178 16.80 5.19 15.35
N VAL A 179 16.31 5.31 16.59
CA VAL A 179 17.02 5.97 17.69
C VAL A 179 18.11 5.04 18.21
N THR A 180 19.38 5.46 18.09
CA THR A 180 20.51 4.70 18.61
C THR A 180 20.59 4.81 20.13
N THR A 181 20.67 3.66 20.80
CA THR A 181 20.83 3.56 22.25
C THR A 181 22.19 2.94 22.59
N SER A 182 22.87 3.45 23.61
CA SER A 182 24.22 2.99 23.97
C SER A 182 24.21 1.74 24.83
N THR A 183 23.11 1.47 25.56
CA THR A 183 22.97 0.30 26.45
C THR A 183 21.59 -0.34 26.33
N GLU A 184 21.45 -1.57 26.84
CA GLU A 184 20.15 -2.25 26.94
C GLU A 184 19.15 -1.48 27.81
N LYS A 185 19.61 -0.86 28.91
CA LYS A 185 18.77 -0.02 29.78
C LYS A 185 18.23 1.21 29.03
N ASP A 186 19.05 1.82 28.17
CA ASP A 186 18.61 2.94 27.34
C ASP A 186 17.56 2.48 26.30
N ALA A 187 17.70 1.28 25.75
CA ALA A 187 16.70 0.67 24.85
C ALA A 187 15.37 0.41 25.58
N GLU A 188 15.41 -0.11 26.80
CA GLU A 188 14.22 -0.30 27.64
C GLU A 188 13.53 1.03 27.98
N LEU A 189 14.32 2.07 28.31
CA LEU A 189 13.80 3.40 28.58
C LEU A 189 13.15 4.03 27.34
N LEU A 190 13.77 3.88 26.16
CA LEU A 190 13.20 4.32 24.89
C LEU A 190 11.87 3.61 24.62
N GLU A 191 11.80 2.30 24.81
CA GLU A 191 10.57 1.54 24.56
C GLU A 191 9.46 1.90 25.55
N LYS A 192 9.81 2.14 26.82
CA LYS A 192 8.88 2.66 27.83
C LYS A 192 8.36 4.05 27.46
N ALA A 193 9.22 4.92 26.94
CA ALA A 193 8.83 6.25 26.47
C ALA A 193 7.91 6.18 25.25
N ARG A 194 8.20 5.28 24.29
CA ARG A 194 7.33 5.00 23.14
C ARG A 194 5.96 4.49 23.56
N THR A 195 5.91 3.55 24.50
CA THR A 195 4.66 2.96 24.96
C THR A 195 3.81 3.97 25.73
N SER A 196 4.40 4.68 26.69
CA SER A 196 3.66 5.60 27.59
C SER A 196 3.46 7.01 27.04
N GLY A 197 4.24 7.43 26.04
CA GLY A 197 4.16 8.77 25.45
C GLY A 197 2.81 9.05 24.77
N GLN A 198 2.38 10.31 24.83
CA GLN A 198 1.15 10.76 24.15
C GLN A 198 1.29 10.65 22.63
N LYS A 199 0.28 10.09 21.97
CA LYS A 199 0.26 9.86 20.51
C LYS A 199 -0.40 11.03 19.79
N ASN A 200 0.27 12.17 19.68
CA ASN A 200 -0.36 13.40 19.13
C ASN A 200 0.15 13.78 17.74
N THR A 201 1.15 13.07 17.21
CA THR A 201 1.72 13.35 15.90
C THR A 201 0.98 12.54 14.84
N LEU A 202 0.23 13.17 13.93
CA LEU A 202 -0.38 12.44 12.81
C LEU A 202 0.71 11.98 11.83
N LEU A 203 0.75 10.67 11.54
CA LEU A 203 1.76 10.06 10.66
C LEU A 203 1.15 9.52 9.37
N PHE A 204 0.00 8.86 9.46
CA PHE A 204 -0.70 8.29 8.32
C PHE A 204 -2.21 8.50 8.44
N THR A 205 -2.88 8.53 7.30
CA THR A 205 -4.34 8.56 7.22
C THR A 205 -4.79 7.56 6.15
N LEU A 206 -5.72 6.70 6.51
CA LEU A 206 -6.47 5.87 5.59
C LEU A 206 -7.89 6.43 5.53
N PRO A 207 -8.30 7.03 4.40
CA PRO A 207 -9.64 7.59 4.28
C PRO A 207 -10.73 6.54 4.47
N ALA A 208 -11.91 6.97 4.89
CA ALA A 208 -13.11 6.13 4.84
C ALA A 208 -13.30 5.51 3.44
N PRO A 209 -13.72 4.23 3.34
CA PRO A 209 -13.91 3.58 2.05
C PRO A 209 -15.03 4.27 1.26
N LEU A 210 -14.82 4.41 -0.05
CA LEU A 210 -15.79 4.98 -0.99
C LEU A 210 -16.22 3.91 -1.99
N VAL A 211 -17.53 3.81 -2.23
CA VAL A 211 -18.12 2.96 -3.27
C VAL A 211 -18.42 3.82 -4.49
N LEU A 212 -17.87 3.42 -5.64
CA LEU A 212 -18.14 4.04 -6.94
C LEU A 212 -18.80 3.03 -7.85
N GLU A 213 -19.88 3.44 -8.51
CA GLU A 213 -20.57 2.62 -9.49
C GLU A 213 -20.46 3.24 -10.88
N TYR A 214 -20.04 2.45 -11.86
CA TYR A 214 -19.98 2.89 -13.24
C TYR A 214 -21.37 3.32 -13.74
N GLY A 215 -21.42 4.48 -14.40
CA GLY A 215 -22.66 5.03 -14.93
C GLY A 215 -23.59 5.68 -13.90
N LYS A 216 -23.18 5.75 -12.62
CA LYS A 216 -23.85 6.56 -11.60
C LYS A 216 -22.98 7.75 -11.21
N SER A 217 -23.59 8.91 -11.03
CA SER A 217 -22.91 10.09 -10.47
C SER A 217 -22.80 9.94 -8.95
N VAL A 218 -21.67 10.36 -8.39
CA VAL A 218 -21.40 10.41 -6.95
C VAL A 218 -22.00 11.67 -6.36
#